data_AF-A0A7Y4IM18-F1
#
_entry.id   AF-A0A7Y4IM18-F1
#
_cell.length_a   1.000
_cell.length_b   1.000
_cell.length_c   1.000
_cell.angle_alpha   90.00
_cell.angle_beta   90.00
_cell.angle_gamma   90.00
#
_symmetry.space_group_name_H-M   'P 1'
#
loop_
_entity.id
_entity.type
_entity.pdbx_description
1 polymer ?
#
loop_
_entity_poly.entity_id
_entity_poly.type
_entity_poly.pdbx_seq_one_letter_code
_entity_poly.pdbx_strand_id
1 'polypeptide(L)'
;MSKTIDWGPIRALARRVLTEGERLALTRKEKALLKRTAAEVGISASEVGSALTTEEGALSLLQEESRRIRESTRRLMDALHRMYQHKDKGDFDSARQEMRDVLAVEVVPHYRAIAQGQLDAMAGEPQQGEREPGASTRAVLSRRTLLRLRGR
;
A
#
# COMPACT_ATOMS: atom_id res chain seq x y z
N MET A 1 4.83 -12.63 3.89
CA MET A 1 4.47 -12.24 2.51
C MET A 1 3.01 -11.86 2.49
N SER A 2 2.68 -10.60 2.18
CA SER A 2 1.28 -10.15 2.10
C SER A 2 0.59 -10.88 0.94
N LYS A 3 -0.56 -11.49 1.20
CA LYS A 3 -1.43 -12.08 0.19
C LYS A 3 -1.66 -11.05 -0.93
N THR A 4 -1.29 -11.38 -2.16
CA THR A 4 -1.57 -10.52 -3.32
C THR A 4 -3.07 -10.40 -3.48
N ILE A 5 -3.60 -9.18 -3.37
CA ILE A 5 -5.04 -8.92 -3.53
C ILE A 5 -5.34 -8.83 -5.02
N ASP A 6 -6.32 -9.60 -5.48
CA ASP A 6 -6.79 -9.54 -6.86
C ASP A 6 -7.97 -8.55 -7.00
N TRP A 7 -7.66 -7.34 -7.47
CA TRP A 7 -8.63 -6.33 -7.83
C TRP A 7 -9.04 -6.35 -9.32
N GLY A 8 -8.60 -7.34 -10.11
CA GLY A 8 -9.00 -7.50 -11.51
C GLY A 8 -10.53 -7.52 -11.68
N PRO A 9 -11.27 -8.34 -10.90
CA PRO A 9 -12.72 -8.41 -11.01
C PRO A 9 -13.45 -7.09 -10.74
N ILE A 10 -13.04 -6.33 -9.71
CA ILE A 10 -13.68 -5.04 -9.41
C ILE A 10 -13.33 -3.99 -10.45
N ARG A 11 -12.08 -3.97 -10.97
CA ARG A 11 -11.69 -3.08 -12.07
C ARG A 11 -12.47 -3.36 -13.35
N ALA A 12 -12.73 -4.64 -13.65
CA ALA A 12 -13.55 -5.02 -14.79
C ALA A 12 -15.01 -4.56 -14.62
N LEU A 13 -15.58 -4.71 -13.41
CA LEU A 13 -16.92 -4.20 -13.11
C LEU A 13 -16.98 -2.67 -13.20
N ALA A 14 -16.01 -1.97 -12.60
CA ALA A 14 -15.90 -0.52 -12.63
C ALA A 14 -15.81 0.02 -14.06
N ARG A 15 -15.02 -0.63 -14.93
CA ARG A 15 -14.94 -0.27 -16.34
C ARG A 15 -16.30 -0.36 -17.03
N ARG A 16 -16.98 -1.50 -16.91
CA ARG A 16 -18.29 -1.73 -17.52
C ARG A 16 -19.33 -0.71 -17.07
N VAL A 17 -19.40 -0.47 -15.76
CA VAL A 17 -20.45 0.40 -15.17
C VAL A 17 -20.11 1.89 -15.29
N LEU A 18 -18.88 2.29 -14.94
CA LEU A 18 -18.50 3.71 -14.83
C LEU A 18 -17.98 4.30 -16.13
N THR A 19 -17.48 3.48 -17.06
CA THR A 19 -16.91 3.95 -18.34
C THR A 19 -17.80 3.56 -19.52
N GLU A 20 -18.30 2.33 -19.54
CA GLU A 20 -19.10 1.82 -20.67
C GLU A 20 -20.61 2.06 -20.47
N GLY A 21 -21.02 2.54 -19.29
CA GLY A 21 -22.40 2.93 -19.00
C GLY A 21 -23.36 1.75 -18.78
N GLU A 22 -22.84 0.55 -18.52
CA GLU A 22 -23.67 -0.60 -18.19
C GLU A 22 -24.38 -0.40 -16.84
N ARG A 23 -25.63 -0.87 -16.77
CA ARG A 23 -26.39 -0.88 -15.52
C ARG A 23 -25.77 -1.85 -14.51
N LEU A 24 -25.61 -1.44 -13.25
CA LEU A 24 -25.07 -2.29 -12.21
C LEU A 24 -26.15 -3.28 -11.73
N ALA A 25 -26.02 -4.54 -12.13
CA ALA A 25 -27.10 -5.50 -12.02
C ALA A 25 -27.31 -6.12 -10.62
N LEU A 26 -26.90 -5.49 -9.50
CA LEU A 26 -27.08 -5.92 -8.09
C LEU A 26 -27.24 -7.43 -7.79
N THR A 27 -26.59 -8.29 -8.57
CA THR A 27 -26.73 -9.73 -8.47
C THR A 27 -26.05 -10.21 -7.20
N ARG A 28 -26.34 -11.46 -6.79
CA ARG A 28 -25.61 -12.09 -5.68
C ARG A 28 -24.09 -12.04 -5.90
N LYS A 29 -23.63 -12.19 -7.13
CA LYS A 29 -22.21 -12.14 -7.50
C LYS A 29 -21.63 -10.74 -7.34
N GLU A 30 -22.31 -9.71 -7.85
CA GLU A 30 -21.83 -8.31 -7.73
C GLU A 30 -21.87 -7.83 -6.28
N LYS A 31 -22.94 -8.14 -5.53
CA LYS A 31 -23.00 -7.83 -4.09
C LYS A 31 -21.87 -8.50 -3.31
N ALA A 32 -21.54 -9.76 -3.64
CA ALA A 32 -20.42 -10.46 -3.01
C ALA A 32 -19.06 -9.83 -3.38
N LEU A 33 -18.89 -9.42 -4.64
CA LEU A 33 -17.68 -8.75 -5.09
C LEU A 33 -17.47 -7.39 -4.40
N LEU A 34 -18.51 -6.55 -4.35
CA LEU A 34 -18.48 -5.25 -3.66
C LEU A 34 -18.18 -5.45 -2.17
N LYS A 35 -18.90 -6.36 -1.47
CA LYS A 35 -18.63 -6.66 -0.06
C LYS A 35 -17.18 -7.05 0.22
N ARG A 36 -16.60 -7.90 -0.62
CA ARG A 36 -15.20 -8.34 -0.48
C ARG A 36 -14.25 -7.16 -0.69
N THR A 37 -14.40 -6.44 -1.80
CA THR A 37 -13.51 -5.33 -2.14
C THR A 37 -13.59 -4.22 -1.10
N ALA A 38 -14.79 -3.85 -0.64
CA ALA A 38 -14.99 -2.88 0.42
C ALA A 38 -14.14 -3.16 1.67
N ALA A 39 -14.12 -4.41 2.14
CA ALA A 39 -13.26 -4.81 3.27
C ALA A 39 -11.77 -4.67 2.94
N GLU A 40 -11.36 -5.02 1.72
CA GLU A 40 -9.97 -4.89 1.25
C GLU A 40 -9.52 -3.43 1.14
N VAL A 41 -10.44 -2.49 0.94
CA VAL A 41 -10.16 -1.04 0.82
C VAL A 41 -10.55 -0.23 2.08
N GLY A 42 -10.88 -0.91 3.18
CA GLY A 42 -11.15 -0.28 4.47
C GLY A 42 -12.50 0.45 4.55
N ILE A 43 -13.54 -0.02 3.87
CA ILE A 43 -14.93 0.43 4.02
C ILE A 43 -15.64 -0.52 5.00
N SER A 44 -16.42 0.02 5.94
CA SER A 44 -17.05 -0.79 6.99
C SER A 44 -18.22 -1.63 6.47
N ALA A 45 -18.48 -2.77 7.12
CA ALA A 45 -19.60 -3.64 6.76
C ALA A 45 -20.97 -2.94 6.88
N SER A 46 -21.09 -1.96 7.78
CA SER A 46 -22.31 -1.16 7.97
C SER A 46 -22.57 -0.23 6.78
N GLU A 47 -21.54 0.49 6.32
CA GLU A 47 -21.62 1.33 5.13
C GLU A 47 -21.97 0.50 3.89
N VAL A 48 -21.33 -0.66 3.72
CA VAL A 48 -21.63 -1.58 2.63
C VAL A 48 -23.06 -2.11 2.70
N GLY A 49 -23.51 -2.50 3.90
CA GLY A 49 -24.88 -2.99 4.11
C GLY A 49 -25.92 -1.97 3.66
N SER A 50 -25.71 -0.70 4.01
CA SER A 50 -26.58 0.41 3.64
C SER A 50 -26.53 0.71 2.13
N ALA A 51 -25.32 0.75 1.55
CA ALA A 51 -25.11 1.05 0.14
C ALA A 51 -25.75 0.01 -0.80
N LEU A 52 -25.74 -1.28 -0.43
CA LEU A 52 -26.25 -2.37 -1.27
C LEU A 52 -27.77 -2.55 -1.24
N THR A 53 -28.50 -1.64 -0.59
CA THR A 53 -29.98 -1.61 -0.57
C THR A 53 -30.56 -1.03 -1.87
N THR A 54 -29.83 -0.13 -2.52
CA THR A 54 -30.24 0.54 -3.77
C THR A 54 -29.17 0.42 -4.83
N GLU A 55 -29.55 0.64 -6.09
CA GLU A 55 -28.60 0.62 -7.20
C GLU A 55 -27.67 1.84 -7.15
N GLU A 56 -28.20 3.01 -6.82
CA GLU A 56 -27.45 4.25 -6.67
C GLU A 56 -26.42 4.16 -5.54
N GLY A 57 -26.79 3.51 -4.42
CA GLY A 57 -25.88 3.25 -3.31
C GLY A 57 -24.75 2.30 -3.71
N ALA A 58 -25.07 1.24 -4.45
CA ALA A 58 -24.06 0.29 -4.93
C ALA A 58 -23.14 0.89 -6.00
N LEU A 59 -23.67 1.79 -6.85
CA LEU A 59 -22.88 2.57 -7.79
C LEU A 59 -21.90 3.48 -7.06
N SER A 60 -22.37 4.18 -6.02
CA SER A 60 -21.54 5.05 -5.17
C SER A 60 -20.44 4.25 -4.47
N LEU A 61 -20.76 3.04 -3.98
CA LEU A 61 -19.79 2.13 -3.38
C LEU A 61 -18.72 1.70 -4.39
N LEU A 62 -19.11 1.31 -5.60
CA LEU A 62 -18.19 0.92 -6.68
C LEU A 62 -17.23 2.07 -7.05
N GLN A 63 -17.74 3.30 -7.08
CA GLN A 63 -16.93 4.50 -7.33
C GLN A 63 -15.90 4.71 -6.23
N GLU A 64 -16.31 4.63 -4.97
CA GLU A 64 -15.42 4.83 -3.82
C GLU A 64 -14.36 3.72 -3.72
N GLU A 65 -14.72 2.46 -3.94
CA GLU A 65 -13.76 1.35 -4.02
C GLU A 65 -12.71 1.59 -5.12
N SER A 66 -13.17 1.94 -6.32
CA SER A 66 -12.30 2.23 -7.47
C SER A 66 -11.38 3.41 -7.21
N ARG A 67 -11.91 4.46 -6.58
CA ARG A 67 -11.16 5.66 -6.18
C ARG A 67 -10.09 5.30 -5.17
N ARG A 68 -10.42 4.60 -4.08
CA ARG A 68 -9.47 4.20 -3.04
C ARG A 68 -8.36 3.33 -3.60
N ILE A 69 -8.67 2.35 -4.47
CA ILE A 69 -7.64 1.53 -5.12
C ILE A 69 -6.68 2.41 -5.93
N ARG A 70 -7.21 3.29 -6.79
CA ARG A 70 -6.40 4.15 -7.68
C ARG A 70 -5.55 5.14 -6.89
N GLU A 71 -6.15 5.88 -5.98
CA GLU A 71 -5.46 6.91 -5.20
C GLU A 71 -4.40 6.32 -4.29
N SER A 72 -4.69 5.18 -3.66
CA SER A 72 -3.77 4.53 -2.74
C SER A 72 -2.62 3.85 -3.47
N THR A 73 -2.89 3.23 -4.64
CA THR A 73 -1.80 2.74 -5.53
C THR A 73 -0.85 3.89 -5.86
N ARG A 74 -1.39 5.01 -6.34
CA ARG A 74 -0.58 6.15 -6.78
C ARG A 74 0.23 6.73 -5.62
N ARG A 75 -0.43 7.01 -4.49
CA ARG A 75 0.22 7.56 -3.28
C ARG A 75 1.40 6.69 -2.84
N LEU A 76 1.17 5.38 -2.71
CA LEU A 76 2.22 4.47 -2.26
C LEU A 76 3.37 4.40 -3.27
N MET A 77 3.09 4.26 -4.57
CA MET A 77 4.14 4.17 -5.59
C MET A 77 4.97 5.45 -5.67
N ASP A 78 4.33 6.62 -5.60
CA ASP A 78 5.02 7.92 -5.58
C ASP A 78 5.94 8.04 -4.35
N ALA A 79 5.45 7.64 -3.17
CA ALA A 79 6.22 7.68 -1.93
C ALA A 79 7.37 6.66 -1.93
N LEU A 80 7.15 5.44 -2.43
CA LEU A 80 8.20 4.44 -2.59
C LEU A 80 9.31 4.94 -3.53
N HIS A 81 8.93 5.59 -4.63
CA HIS A 81 9.89 6.16 -5.55
C HIS A 81 10.78 7.21 -4.86
N ARG A 82 10.18 8.18 -4.16
CA ARG A 82 10.93 9.19 -3.38
C ARG A 82 11.77 8.55 -2.28
N MET A 83 11.22 7.60 -1.55
CA MET A 83 11.93 6.85 -0.51
C MET A 83 13.21 6.20 -1.05
N TYR A 84 13.16 5.53 -2.21
CA TYR A 84 14.35 4.92 -2.81
C TYR A 84 15.37 5.99 -3.23
N GLN A 85 14.92 7.12 -3.80
CA GLN A 85 15.83 8.23 -4.12
C GLN A 85 16.56 8.79 -2.89
N HIS A 86 15.90 8.86 -1.73
CA HIS A 86 16.52 9.27 -0.47
C HIS A 86 17.53 8.22 0.03
N LYS A 87 17.16 6.93 -0.03
CA LYS A 87 18.09 5.83 0.33
C LYS A 87 19.36 5.84 -0.51
N ASP A 88 19.24 6.08 -1.82
CA ASP A 88 20.39 6.13 -2.73
C ASP A 88 21.36 7.27 -2.38
N LYS A 89 20.86 8.34 -1.76
CA LYS A 89 21.65 9.46 -1.24
C LYS A 89 22.16 9.23 0.19
N GLY A 90 21.77 8.11 0.81
CA GLY A 90 22.04 7.80 2.22
C GLY A 90 21.24 8.66 3.21
N ASP A 91 20.16 9.28 2.74
CA ASP A 91 19.23 10.08 3.54
C ASP A 91 18.10 9.20 4.08
N PHE A 92 18.40 8.41 5.11
CA PHE A 92 17.43 7.46 5.66
C PHE A 92 16.31 8.12 6.46
N ASP A 93 16.51 9.33 6.98
CA ASP A 93 15.45 10.05 7.69
C ASP A 93 14.34 10.51 6.75
N SER A 94 14.69 11.13 5.63
CA SER A 94 13.70 11.50 4.62
C SER A 94 13.06 10.25 4.01
N ALA A 95 13.83 9.19 3.79
CA ALA A 95 13.29 7.91 3.32
C ALA A 95 12.23 7.34 4.30
N ARG A 96 12.51 7.33 5.61
CA ARG A 96 11.53 6.93 6.63
C ARG A 96 10.33 7.88 6.65
N GLN A 97 10.55 9.18 6.49
CA GLN A 97 9.47 10.16 6.50
C GLN A 97 8.44 9.90 5.40
N GLU A 98 8.87 9.58 4.18
CA GLU A 98 7.97 9.23 3.06
C GLU A 98 6.99 8.10 3.43
N MET A 99 7.45 7.07 4.14
CA MET A 99 6.58 5.97 4.56
C MET A 99 5.68 6.34 5.75
N ARG A 100 6.15 7.19 6.67
CA ARG A 100 5.32 7.73 7.76
C ARG A 100 4.18 8.58 7.22
N ASP A 101 4.45 9.39 6.21
CA ASP A 101 3.44 10.24 5.56
C ASP A 101 2.36 9.40 4.87
N VAL A 102 2.74 8.29 4.23
CA VAL A 102 1.75 7.32 3.72
C VAL A 102 0.92 6.74 4.86
N LEU A 103 1.54 6.28 5.95
CA LEU A 103 0.82 5.68 7.09
C LEU A 103 -0.10 6.64 7.82
N ALA A 104 0.15 7.95 7.76
CA ALA A 104 -0.70 8.96 8.36
C ALA A 104 -2.07 9.08 7.66
N VAL A 105 -2.13 8.82 6.35
CA VAL A 105 -3.34 9.06 5.54
C VAL A 105 -3.94 7.79 4.91
N GLU A 106 -3.16 6.72 4.79
CA GLU A 106 -3.58 5.52 4.07
C GLU A 106 -4.62 4.72 4.87
N VAL A 107 -5.76 4.43 4.24
CA VAL A 107 -6.86 3.67 4.87
C VAL A 107 -6.92 2.22 4.39
N VAL A 108 -6.33 1.92 3.22
CA VAL A 108 -6.33 0.59 2.63
C VAL A 108 -5.34 -0.31 3.38
N PRO A 109 -5.79 -1.37 4.09
CA PRO A 109 -4.93 -2.16 4.96
C PRO A 109 -3.72 -2.77 4.26
N HIS A 110 -3.89 -3.20 3.01
CA HIS A 110 -2.80 -3.78 2.22
C HIS A 110 -1.65 -2.79 1.98
N TYR A 111 -1.97 -1.54 1.64
CA TYR A 111 -0.96 -0.52 1.36
C TYR A 111 -0.31 0.00 2.64
N ARG A 112 -1.07 0.10 3.75
CA ARG A 112 -0.49 0.35 5.07
C ARG A 112 0.55 -0.72 5.42
N ALA A 113 0.24 -1.99 5.20
CA ALA A 113 1.16 -3.09 5.50
C ALA A 113 2.46 -3.01 4.66
N ILE A 114 2.37 -2.60 3.39
CA ILE A 114 3.56 -2.40 2.54
C ILE A 114 4.41 -1.24 3.07
N ALA A 115 3.80 -0.08 3.36
CA ALA A 115 4.52 1.08 3.90
C ALA A 115 5.19 0.77 5.24
N GLN A 116 4.47 0.09 6.15
CA GLN A 116 5.03 -0.37 7.42
C GLN A 116 6.21 -1.32 7.21
N GLY A 117 6.08 -2.29 6.29
CA GLY A 117 7.18 -3.20 5.98
C GLY A 117 8.45 -2.50 5.47
N GLN A 118 8.31 -1.39 4.75
CA GLN A 118 9.47 -0.57 4.34
C GLN A 118 10.08 0.20 5.51
N LEU A 119 9.26 0.74 6.42
CA LEU A 119 9.77 1.37 7.65
C LEU A 119 10.55 0.39 8.50
N ASP A 120 9.99 -0.80 8.73
CA ASP A 120 10.62 -1.84 9.54
C ASP A 120 11.95 -2.27 8.92
N ALA A 121 12.03 -2.37 7.59
CA ALA A 121 13.26 -2.68 6.87
C ALA A 121 14.35 -1.61 7.00
N MET A 122 14.00 -0.36 7.30
CA MET A 122 14.93 0.76 7.51
C MET A 122 15.21 1.05 9.00
N ALA A 123 14.70 0.23 9.93
CA ALA A 123 14.85 0.47 11.37
C ALA A 123 16.30 0.36 11.87
N GLY A 124 17.16 -0.38 11.17
CA GLY A 124 18.58 -0.52 11.49
C GLY A 124 19.50 0.49 10.82
N GLU A 125 18.96 1.39 9.99
CA GLU A 125 19.76 2.38 9.25
C GLU A 125 19.99 3.64 10.08
N PRO A 126 21.18 4.26 10.02
CA PRO A 126 21.56 5.38 10.86
C PRO A 126 20.62 6.57 10.71
N GLN A 127 20.46 7.34 11.80
CA GLN A 127 19.74 8.62 11.76
C GLN A 127 20.68 9.73 11.28
N GLN A 128 20.15 10.78 10.65
CA GLN A 128 20.93 11.97 10.36
C GLN A 128 21.40 12.59 11.68
N GLY A 129 22.69 12.90 11.77
CA GLY A 129 23.33 13.39 12.99
C GLY A 129 24.07 12.31 13.80
N GLU A 130 23.82 11.02 13.56
CA GLU A 130 24.61 9.91 14.12
C GLU A 130 25.80 9.53 13.21
N ARG A 131 25.96 10.20 12.06
CA ARG A 131 27.11 9.99 11.17
C ARG A 131 28.38 10.58 11.80
N GLU A 132 29.26 9.68 12.25
CA GLU A 132 30.67 9.98 12.50
C GLU A 132 31.28 10.73 11.30
N PRO A 133 31.96 11.87 11.50
CA PRO A 133 32.58 12.62 10.42
C PRO A 133 33.79 11.83 9.89
N GLY A 134 33.60 11.07 8.81
CA GLY A 134 34.70 10.38 8.12
C GLY A 134 34.35 9.09 7.36
N ALA A 135 33.15 8.54 7.52
CA ALA A 135 32.76 7.32 6.79
C ALA A 135 32.36 7.64 5.34
N SER A 136 33.36 7.79 4.47
CA SER A 136 33.18 7.99 3.03
C SER A 136 32.50 6.77 2.38
N THR A 137 31.52 7.09 1.54
CA THR A 137 30.57 6.24 0.84
C THR A 137 31.25 5.24 -0.11
N ARG A 138 31.74 4.11 0.40
CA ARG A 138 31.97 2.90 -0.40
C ARG A 138 32.08 1.69 0.53
N ALA A 139 31.26 0.67 0.28
CA ALA A 139 31.19 -0.59 1.02
C ALA A 139 30.37 -0.61 2.33
N VAL A 140 29.07 -0.30 2.23
CA VAL A 140 28.06 -0.97 3.08
C VAL A 140 27.25 -1.96 2.22
N LEU A 141 27.98 -2.81 1.51
CA LEU A 141 27.44 -4.00 0.86
C LEU A 141 28.50 -5.09 1.05
N SER A 142 28.57 -5.62 2.28
CA SER A 142 29.17 -6.91 2.67
C SER A 142 29.58 -6.89 4.14
N ARG A 143 28.62 -6.96 5.06
CA ARG A 143 28.84 -7.60 6.36
C ARG A 143 27.61 -8.41 6.76
N ARG A 144 27.36 -9.48 6.01
CA ARG A 144 26.66 -10.65 6.55
C ARG A 144 27.58 -11.86 6.39
N THR A 145 28.14 -12.25 7.53
CA THR A 145 28.67 -13.60 7.83
C THR A 145 30.09 -13.94 7.36
N LEU A 146 31.10 -13.45 8.09
CA LEU A 146 32.36 -14.16 8.31
C LEU A 146 32.71 -14.10 9.80
N LEU A 147 32.21 -15.06 10.58
CA LEU A 147 32.92 -15.59 11.76
C LEU A 147 32.22 -16.87 12.26
N ARG A 148 32.71 -18.03 11.83
CA ARG A 148 32.85 -19.21 12.71
C ARG A 148 33.85 -20.17 12.07
N LEU A 149 35.10 -20.00 12.46
CA LEU A 149 36.11 -21.05 12.41
C LEU A 149 36.71 -21.19 13.82
N ARG A 150 36.76 -22.45 14.26
CA ARG A 150 37.61 -23.09 15.28
C ARG A 150 37.11 -23.29 16.72
N GLY A 151 37.28 -24.56 17.13
CA GLY A 151 37.13 -25.17 18.45
C GLY A 151 36.30 -26.45 18.30
N ARG A 152 36.83 -27.68 18.24
CA ARG A 152 38.14 -28.25 18.59
C ARG A 152 38.51 -29.32 17.59
#